data_AF-A0A5S4TFJ6-F1
#
_entry.id   AF-A0A5S4TFJ6-F1
#
_cell.length_a   1.000
_cell.length_b   1.000
_cell.length_c   1.000
_cell.angle_alpha   90.00
_cell.angle_beta   90.00
_cell.angle_gamma   90.00
#
_symmetry.space_group_name_H-M   'P 1'
#
loop_
_entity.id
_entity.type
_entity.pdbx_description
1 polymer ?
#
loop_
_entity_poly.entity_id
_entity_poly.type
_entity_poly.pdbx_seq_one_letter_code
_entity_poly.pdbx_strand_id
1 'polypeptide(L)'
;MKKTYYQKIFNPCITLFSTVLLCIICSFLLNISMNTIQRIAYLAFFYQFVSMVSILSLFVAIVSIFLFIALTYYEAFLRLKEDRLTNLWKSIYQTFSMRMFLRQSEHSETVTTIEQAKVTRYNPINKYFNRAVRKAIVDIRENKVTLIIRIPKTQQATKILKDMEMLISEEIANRNSNYYFSRPKRKGKWLHFIGTKRK
;
A
#
# COMPACT_ATOMS: atom_id res chain seq x y z
N MET A 1 4.91 -2.45 -22.28
CA MET A 1 3.66 -2.69 -21.54
C MET A 1 3.13 -1.45 -20.84
N LYS A 2 1.86 -1.09 -21.09
CA LYS A 2 1.10 -0.09 -20.32
C LYS A 2 0.65 -0.75 -19.01
N LYS A 3 0.53 0.02 -17.92
CA LYS A 3 0.00 -0.50 -16.65
C LYS A 3 -1.45 -0.93 -16.81
N THR A 4 -1.83 -2.05 -16.21
CA THR A 4 -3.24 -2.49 -16.13
C THR A 4 -4.06 -1.53 -15.27
N TYR A 5 -5.40 -1.57 -15.40
CA TYR A 5 -6.29 -0.74 -14.59
C TYR A 5 -6.10 -1.03 -13.09
N TYR A 6 -6.12 -2.31 -12.70
CA TYR A 6 -5.73 -2.80 -11.38
C TYR A 6 -4.47 -2.13 -10.81
N GLN A 7 -3.37 -2.13 -11.57
CA GLN A 7 -2.09 -1.54 -11.14
C GLN A 7 -2.14 -0.03 -10.91
N LYS A 8 -3.12 0.68 -11.50
CA LYS A 8 -3.31 2.12 -11.29
C LYS A 8 -4.18 2.39 -10.06
N ILE A 9 -5.25 1.62 -9.88
CA ILE A 9 -6.25 1.89 -8.84
C ILE A 9 -5.89 1.31 -7.47
N PHE A 10 -5.06 0.26 -7.41
CA PHE A 10 -4.86 -0.49 -6.16
C PHE A 10 -4.36 0.39 -5.00
N ASN A 11 -3.38 1.26 -5.25
CA ASN A 11 -2.87 2.18 -4.24
C ASN A 11 -3.90 3.26 -3.84
N PRO A 12 -4.56 3.95 -4.80
CA PRO A 12 -5.71 4.81 -4.50
C PRO A 12 -6.79 4.13 -3.65
N CYS A 13 -7.17 2.89 -3.96
CA CYS A 13 -8.16 2.15 -3.19
C CYS A 13 -7.71 1.91 -1.74
N ILE A 14 -6.44 1.53 -1.53
CA ILE A 14 -5.89 1.40 -0.17
C ILE A 14 -5.94 2.74 0.56
N THR A 15 -5.57 3.84 -0.09
CA THR A 15 -5.59 5.15 0.57
C THR A 15 -7.00 5.58 0.94
N LEU A 16 -7.98 5.39 0.03
CA LEU A 16 -9.39 5.70 0.31
C LEU A 16 -9.90 4.85 1.48
N PHE A 17 -9.61 3.55 1.48
CA PHE A 17 -9.98 2.65 2.56
C PHE A 17 -9.38 3.08 3.91
N SER A 18 -8.09 3.44 3.94
CA SER A 18 -7.44 3.97 5.15
C SER A 18 -8.05 5.30 5.60
N THR A 19 -8.42 6.19 4.68
CA THR A 19 -9.12 7.44 5.01
C THR A 19 -10.47 7.18 5.65
N VAL A 20 -11.26 6.25 5.12
CA VAL A 20 -12.56 5.87 5.70
C VAL A 20 -12.39 5.34 7.12
N LEU A 21 -11.44 4.43 7.34
CA LEU A 21 -11.15 3.91 8.68
C LEU A 21 -10.74 5.03 9.66
N LEU A 22 -9.89 5.96 9.21
CA LEU A 22 -9.48 7.09 10.03
C LEU A 22 -10.68 7.98 10.38
N CYS A 23 -11.56 8.28 9.41
CA CYS A 23 -12.77 9.06 9.64
C CYS A 23 -13.71 8.39 10.65
N ILE A 24 -13.85 7.06 10.64
CA ILE A 24 -14.66 6.32 11.63
C ILE A 24 -14.10 6.53 13.05
N ILE A 25 -12.78 6.35 13.22
CA ILE A 25 -12.11 6.56 14.50
C ILE A 25 -12.24 8.02 14.95
N CYS A 26 -11.99 8.97 14.05
CA CYS A 26 -12.15 10.40 14.34
C CYS A 26 -13.60 10.74 14.75
N SER A 27 -14.60 10.20 14.06
CA SER A 27 -16.01 10.45 14.37
C SER A 27 -16.38 9.94 15.77
N PHE A 28 -15.84 8.77 16.17
CA PHE A 28 -16.02 8.25 17.52
C PHE A 28 -15.41 9.17 18.59
N LEU A 29 -14.16 9.62 18.38
CA LEU A 29 -13.48 10.53 19.30
C LEU A 29 -14.17 11.90 19.39
N LEU A 30 -14.61 12.44 18.25
CA LEU A 30 -15.34 13.71 18.20
C LEU A 30 -16.67 13.62 18.95
N ASN A 31 -17.40 12.51 18.81
CA ASN A 31 -18.65 12.31 19.54
C ASN A 31 -18.43 12.30 21.07
N ILE A 32 -17.41 11.59 21.55
CA ILE A 32 -17.02 11.63 22.98
C ILE A 32 -16.75 13.07 23.42
N SER A 33 -15.94 13.80 22.66
CA SER A 33 -15.58 15.19 22.99
C SER A 33 -16.80 16.11 23.02
N MET A 34 -17.75 15.97 22.08
CA MET A 34 -18.97 16.75 22.04
C MET A 34 -19.83 16.51 23.29
N ASN A 35 -19.98 15.25 23.72
CA ASN A 35 -20.75 14.90 24.92
C ASN A 35 -20.11 15.48 26.21
N THR A 36 -18.78 15.56 26.27
CA THR A 36 -18.09 16.20 27.40
C THR A 36 -18.26 17.72 27.39
N ILE A 37 -18.09 18.36 26.22
CA ILE A 37 -18.13 19.82 26.09
C ILE A 37 -19.56 20.36 26.29
N GLN A 38 -20.59 19.65 25.84
CA GLN A 38 -22.00 20.05 25.98
C GLN A 38 -22.41 20.28 27.45
N ARG A 39 -21.75 19.62 28.41
CA ARG A 39 -22.04 19.77 29.85
C ARG A 39 -21.53 21.07 30.45
N ILE A 40 -20.71 21.84 29.73
CA ILE A 40 -20.07 23.06 30.23
C ILE A 40 -20.57 24.25 29.40
N ALA A 41 -21.45 25.07 29.99
CA ALA A 41 -22.10 26.19 29.29
C ALA A 41 -21.12 27.19 28.66
N TYR A 42 -19.97 27.45 29.30
CA TYR A 42 -18.95 28.38 28.82
C TYR A 42 -18.19 27.90 27.57
N LEU A 43 -18.35 26.63 27.16
CA LEU A 43 -17.65 26.05 26.01
C LEU A 43 -18.53 25.89 24.76
N ALA A 44 -19.66 26.61 24.68
CA ALA A 44 -20.58 26.55 23.54
C ALA A 44 -19.89 26.79 22.18
N PHE A 45 -18.93 27.72 22.11
CA PHE A 45 -18.13 27.96 20.91
C PHE A 45 -17.32 26.72 20.49
N PHE A 46 -16.65 26.06 21.44
CA PHE A 46 -15.90 24.83 21.17
C PHE A 46 -16.81 23.69 20.72
N TYR A 47 -18.01 23.58 21.29
CA TYR A 47 -19.00 22.61 20.83
C TYR A 47 -19.37 22.82 19.36
N GLN A 48 -19.66 24.07 18.96
CA GLN A 48 -19.96 24.40 17.56
C GLN A 48 -18.79 24.09 16.62
N PHE A 49 -17.56 24.41 17.04
CA PHE A 49 -16.36 24.09 16.27
C PHE A 49 -16.19 22.58 16.07
N VAL A 50 -16.28 21.78 17.14
CA VAL A 50 -16.16 20.32 17.09
C VAL A 50 -17.29 19.71 16.26
N SER A 51 -18.51 20.24 16.37
CA SER A 51 -19.66 19.84 15.54
C SER A 51 -19.38 20.03 14.04
N MET A 52 -18.87 21.20 13.65
CA MET A 52 -18.49 21.48 12.26
C MET A 52 -17.40 20.52 11.74
N VAL A 53 -16.38 20.25 12.56
CA VAL A 53 -15.32 19.28 12.21
C VAL A 53 -15.90 17.86 12.05
N SER A 54 -16.87 17.48 12.88
CA SER A 54 -17.55 16.19 12.80
C SER A 54 -18.36 16.04 11.51
N ILE A 55 -19.12 17.07 11.12
CA ILE A 55 -19.87 17.10 9.86
C ILE A 55 -18.92 17.00 8.65
N LEU A 56 -17.82 17.75 8.66
CA LEU A 56 -16.82 17.69 7.61
C LEU A 56 -16.17 16.31 7.51
N SER A 57 -15.83 15.69 8.65
CA SER A 57 -15.30 14.33 8.72
C SER A 57 -16.27 13.32 8.11
N LEU A 58 -17.56 13.42 8.41
CA LEU A 58 -18.60 12.57 7.84
C LEU A 58 -18.70 12.74 6.31
N PHE A 59 -18.68 13.99 5.82
CA PHE A 59 -18.73 14.27 4.39
C PHE A 59 -17.54 13.65 3.65
N VAL A 60 -16.32 13.81 4.19
CA VAL A 60 -15.10 13.19 3.64
C VAL A 60 -15.21 11.66 3.63
N ALA A 61 -15.77 11.06 4.68
CA ALA A 61 -15.99 9.62 4.74
C ALA A 61 -16.94 9.13 3.65
N ILE A 62 -18.10 9.79 3.47
CA ILE A 62 -19.11 9.42 2.47
C ILE A 62 -18.53 9.50 1.05
N VAL A 63 -17.86 10.61 0.71
CA VAL A 63 -17.22 10.78 -0.60
C VAL A 63 -16.15 9.72 -0.82
N SER A 64 -15.35 9.40 0.20
CA SER A 64 -14.30 8.38 0.10
C SER A 64 -14.87 6.98 -0.10
N ILE A 65 -15.96 6.63 0.58
CA ILE A 65 -16.68 5.36 0.40
C ILE A 65 -17.24 5.26 -1.01
N PHE A 66 -17.90 6.30 -1.50
CA PHE A 66 -18.48 6.31 -2.84
C PHE A 66 -17.41 6.10 -3.93
N LEU A 67 -16.29 6.83 -3.84
CA LEU A 67 -15.15 6.66 -4.75
C LEU A 67 -14.54 5.26 -4.66
N PHE A 68 -14.41 4.71 -3.45
CA PHE A 68 -13.89 3.37 -3.23
C PHE A 68 -14.77 2.30 -3.89
N ILE A 69 -16.10 2.39 -3.71
CA ILE A 69 -17.07 1.48 -4.34
C ILE A 69 -17.03 1.61 -5.86
N ALA A 70 -17.01 2.83 -6.40
CA ALA A 70 -16.97 3.04 -7.86
C ALA A 70 -15.71 2.43 -8.50
N LEU A 71 -14.53 2.65 -7.90
CA LEU A 71 -13.27 2.12 -8.41
C LEU A 71 -13.20 0.59 -8.33
N THR A 72 -13.64 0.02 -7.21
CA THR A 72 -13.66 -1.44 -7.02
C THR A 72 -14.68 -2.13 -7.93
N TYR A 73 -15.87 -1.54 -8.08
CA TYR A 73 -16.90 -2.03 -8.99
C TYR A 73 -16.39 -2.08 -10.44
N TYR A 74 -15.75 -1.00 -10.92
CA TYR A 74 -15.24 -0.97 -12.29
C TYR A 74 -14.16 -2.04 -12.55
N GLU A 75 -13.24 -2.27 -11.62
CA GLU A 75 -12.23 -3.33 -11.77
C GLU A 75 -12.86 -4.73 -11.69
N ALA A 76 -13.83 -4.94 -10.79
CA ALA A 76 -14.56 -6.21 -10.72
C ALA A 76 -15.30 -6.50 -12.03
N PHE A 77 -15.95 -5.49 -12.61
CA PHE A 77 -16.62 -5.61 -13.90
C PHE A 77 -15.64 -5.92 -15.04
N LEU A 78 -14.49 -5.25 -15.09
CA LEU A 78 -13.47 -5.52 -16.09
C LEU A 78 -12.88 -6.93 -15.94
N ARG A 79 -12.70 -7.39 -14.70
CA ARG A 79 -12.26 -8.76 -14.39
C ARG A 79 -13.28 -9.78 -14.83
N LEU A 80 -14.57 -9.58 -14.56
CA LEU A 80 -15.63 -10.52 -14.97
C LEU A 80 -15.68 -10.75 -16.50
N LYS A 81 -15.28 -9.75 -17.29
CA LYS A 81 -15.21 -9.86 -18.77
C LYS A 81 -13.96 -10.60 -19.27
N GLU A 82 -12.85 -10.48 -18.56
CA GLU A 82 -11.52 -10.87 -19.06
C GLU A 82 -10.88 -12.04 -18.30
N ASP A 83 -11.37 -12.36 -17.08
CA ASP A 83 -10.68 -13.16 -16.08
C ASP A 83 -11.64 -13.67 -14.98
N ARG A 84 -11.11 -14.40 -13.99
CA ARG A 84 -11.87 -14.85 -12.80
C ARG A 84 -11.70 -13.88 -11.64
N LEU A 85 -12.79 -13.62 -10.89
CA LEU A 85 -12.74 -12.82 -9.66
C LEU A 85 -11.85 -13.42 -8.57
N THR A 86 -11.64 -14.75 -8.57
CA THR A 86 -10.70 -15.41 -7.65
C THR A 86 -9.26 -14.94 -7.86
N ASN A 87 -8.88 -14.56 -9.09
CA ASN A 87 -7.56 -14.01 -9.39
C ASN A 87 -7.39 -12.59 -8.84
N LEU A 88 -8.48 -11.82 -8.67
CA LEU A 88 -8.45 -10.53 -7.99
C LEU A 88 -8.05 -10.71 -6.53
N TRP A 89 -8.71 -11.61 -5.80
CA TRP A 89 -8.38 -11.91 -4.41
C TRP A 89 -6.93 -12.40 -4.24
N LYS A 90 -6.48 -13.30 -5.13
CA LYS A 90 -5.07 -13.75 -5.13
C LYS A 90 -4.10 -12.59 -5.39
N SER A 91 -4.44 -11.68 -6.30
CA SER A 91 -3.63 -10.48 -6.60
C SER A 91 -3.50 -9.57 -5.38
N ILE A 92 -4.59 -9.36 -4.64
CA ILE A 92 -4.61 -8.56 -3.42
C ILE A 92 -3.70 -9.20 -2.36
N TYR A 93 -3.93 -10.49 -2.08
CA TYR A 93 -3.17 -11.25 -1.07
C TYR A 93 -1.67 -11.27 -1.38
N GLN A 94 -1.29 -11.65 -2.62
CA GLN A 94 0.12 -11.68 -3.01
C GLN A 94 0.75 -10.28 -3.03
N THR A 95 -0.01 -9.22 -3.32
CA THR A 95 0.52 -7.86 -3.24
C THR A 95 0.94 -7.52 -1.81
N PHE A 96 0.11 -7.82 -0.81
CA PHE A 96 0.47 -7.58 0.59
C PHE A 96 1.63 -8.46 1.04
N SER A 97 1.62 -9.74 0.68
CA SER A 97 2.69 -10.66 1.03
C SER A 97 4.04 -10.24 0.42
N MET A 98 4.06 -9.84 -0.86
CA MET A 98 5.27 -9.36 -1.51
C MET A 98 5.77 -8.04 -0.90
N ARG A 99 4.87 -7.14 -0.49
CA ARG A 99 5.27 -5.92 0.24
C ARG A 99 5.90 -6.22 1.60
N MET A 100 5.42 -7.26 2.27
CA MET A 100 5.97 -7.71 3.54
C MET A 100 7.35 -8.33 3.35
N PHE A 101 7.51 -9.23 2.37
CA PHE A 101 8.78 -9.85 2.01
C PHE A 101 9.85 -8.82 1.63
N LEU A 102 9.47 -7.84 0.81
CA LEU A 102 10.37 -6.79 0.34
C LEU A 102 10.71 -5.74 1.41
N ARG A 103 10.07 -5.73 2.59
CA ARG A 103 10.32 -4.70 3.60
C ARG A 103 11.66 -4.96 4.29
N GLN A 104 12.58 -4.01 4.19
CA GLN A 104 13.86 -4.06 4.92
C GLN A 104 13.64 -3.62 6.36
N SER A 105 14.22 -4.36 7.31
CA SER A 105 14.20 -4.00 8.72
C SER A 105 14.97 -2.69 8.91
N GLU A 106 14.42 -1.80 9.73
CA GLU A 106 15.03 -0.49 10.04
C GLU A 106 15.98 -0.58 11.24
N HIS A 107 16.56 -1.75 11.50
CA HIS A 107 17.51 -1.91 12.59
C HIS A 107 18.80 -1.17 12.24
N SER A 108 18.90 0.03 12.80
CA SER A 108 20.16 0.74 12.96
C SER A 108 21.00 -0.03 13.97
N GLU A 109 22.21 -0.41 13.58
CA GLU A 109 23.22 -0.83 14.55
C GLU A 109 23.30 0.23 15.66
N THR A 110 23.19 -0.21 16.91
CA THR A 110 23.35 0.66 18.07
C THR A 110 24.82 1.04 18.16
N VAL A 111 25.17 2.24 17.70
CA VAL A 111 26.50 2.80 17.96
C VAL A 111 26.51 3.27 19.40
N THR A 112 27.21 2.54 20.27
CA THR A 112 27.55 2.99 21.61
C THR A 112 28.61 4.08 21.48
N THR A 113 28.19 5.35 21.55
CA THR A 113 29.11 6.44 21.89
C THR A 113 29.60 6.28 23.33
N ILE A 114 30.75 6.87 23.64
CA ILE A 114 31.47 6.77 24.93
C ILE A 114 30.59 7.18 26.14
N GLU A 115 29.51 7.94 25.88
CA GLU A 115 28.43 8.20 26.82
C GLU A 115 27.20 7.37 26.42
N GLN A 116 26.61 6.67 27.39
CA GLN A 116 25.56 5.63 27.28
C GLN A 116 24.21 6.10 26.68
N ALA A 117 24.19 7.09 25.80
CA ALA A 117 23.05 7.44 24.99
C ALA A 117 22.92 6.47 23.80
N LYS A 118 22.00 5.50 23.89
CA LYS A 118 21.59 4.68 22.74
C LYS A 118 20.87 5.57 21.72
N VAL A 119 21.60 6.17 20.78
CA VAL A 119 20.98 6.89 19.66
C VAL A 119 20.59 5.89 18.58
N THR A 120 19.29 5.61 18.44
CA THR A 120 18.75 4.85 17.31
C THR A 120 18.87 5.67 16.02
N ARG A 121 19.98 5.48 15.31
CA ARG A 121 20.24 6.21 14.07
C ARG A 121 19.50 5.55 12.90
N TYR A 122 18.24 5.93 12.69
CA TYR A 122 17.44 5.49 11.52
C TYR A 122 18.27 5.54 10.24
N ASN A 123 18.43 4.38 9.57
CA ASN A 123 19.11 4.36 8.28
C ASN A 123 18.20 4.99 7.20
N PRO A 124 18.50 6.20 6.70
CA PRO A 124 17.63 6.88 5.74
C PRO A 124 17.49 6.06 4.43
N ILE A 125 18.45 5.19 4.13
CA ILE A 125 18.46 4.32 2.94
C ILE A 125 17.27 3.35 2.99
N ASN A 126 17.06 2.68 4.12
CA ASN A 126 15.97 1.70 4.30
C ASN A 126 14.61 2.39 4.20
N LYS A 127 14.49 3.63 4.72
CA LYS A 127 13.27 4.45 4.57
C LYS A 127 12.93 4.73 3.10
N TYR A 128 13.91 5.11 2.29
CA TYR A 128 13.70 5.35 0.86
C TYR A 128 13.37 4.08 0.08
N PHE A 129 14.01 2.96 0.44
CA PHE A 129 13.72 1.65 -0.11
C PHE A 129 12.29 1.19 0.21
N ASN A 130 11.94 1.17 1.50
CA ASN A 130 10.61 0.78 1.99
C ASN A 130 9.50 1.64 1.38
N ARG A 131 9.73 2.94 1.18
CA ARG A 131 8.77 3.83 0.49
C ARG A 131 8.53 3.44 -0.97
N ALA A 132 9.56 2.93 -1.67
CA ALA A 132 9.44 2.48 -3.05
C ALA A 132 8.71 1.13 -3.13
N VAL A 133 9.11 0.18 -2.28
CA VAL A 133 8.52 -1.15 -2.16
C VAL A 133 7.05 -1.13 -1.77
N ARG A 134 6.61 -0.19 -0.92
CA ARG A 134 5.18 -0.01 -0.58
C ARG A 134 4.28 0.20 -1.80
N LYS A 135 4.84 0.59 -2.95
CA LYS A 135 4.10 0.76 -4.21
C LYS A 135 4.15 -0.48 -5.10
N ALA A 136 4.73 -1.59 -4.64
CA ALA A 136 4.75 -2.84 -5.36
C ALA A 136 3.32 -3.40 -5.50
N ILE A 137 3.03 -4.00 -6.65
CA ILE A 137 1.72 -4.56 -6.98
C ILE A 137 1.95 -5.86 -7.75
N VAL A 138 1.26 -6.91 -7.32
CA VAL A 138 1.17 -8.20 -8.02
C VAL A 138 -0.20 -8.27 -8.69
N ASP A 139 -0.22 -8.42 -10.01
CA ASP A 139 -1.43 -8.59 -10.82
C ASP A 139 -1.42 -9.99 -11.43
N ILE A 140 -2.29 -10.87 -10.93
CA ILE A 140 -2.47 -12.24 -11.40
C ILE A 140 -3.69 -12.26 -12.30
N ARG A 141 -3.51 -12.79 -13.50
CA ARG A 141 -4.55 -13.07 -14.47
C ARG A 141 -4.40 -14.49 -14.98
N GLU A 142 -5.44 -15.05 -15.58
CA GLU A 142 -5.48 -16.47 -15.98
C GLU A 142 -4.25 -16.96 -16.76
N ASN A 143 -3.68 -16.14 -17.64
CA ASN A 143 -2.53 -16.51 -18.48
C ASN A 143 -1.20 -15.83 -18.09
N LYS A 144 -1.25 -14.83 -17.20
CA LYS A 144 -0.07 -14.01 -16.89
C LYS A 144 -0.08 -13.51 -15.45
N VAL A 145 1.09 -13.55 -14.82
CA VAL A 145 1.36 -12.88 -13.54
C VAL A 145 2.31 -11.73 -13.80
N THR A 146 2.00 -10.55 -13.29
CA THR A 146 2.87 -9.37 -13.41
C THR A 146 3.10 -8.76 -12.04
N LEU A 147 4.34 -8.79 -11.58
CA LEU A 147 4.79 -8.01 -10.43
C LEU A 147 5.47 -6.74 -10.93
N ILE A 148 5.04 -5.61 -10.40
CA ILE A 148 5.69 -4.32 -10.60
C ILE A 148 6.25 -3.83 -9.27
N ILE A 149 7.52 -3.42 -9.27
CA ILE A 149 8.18 -2.78 -8.13
C ILE A 149 8.64 -1.39 -8.58
N ARG A 150 8.42 -0.37 -7.75
CA ARG A 150 8.94 0.97 -8.05
C ARG A 150 10.43 1.00 -7.77
N ILE A 151 11.21 1.52 -8.72
CA ILE A 151 12.65 1.70 -8.51
C ILE A 151 12.86 2.85 -7.50
N PRO A 152 13.64 2.63 -6.43
CA PRO A 152 13.99 3.67 -5.46
C PRO A 152 14.68 4.87 -6.13
N LYS A 153 14.60 6.05 -5.50
CA LYS A 153 15.20 7.26 -6.06
C LYS A 153 16.71 7.36 -5.82
N THR A 154 17.20 6.75 -4.74
CA THR A 154 18.61 6.84 -4.34
C THR A 154 19.41 5.64 -4.87
N GLN A 155 20.69 5.84 -5.16
CA GLN A 155 21.57 4.79 -5.68
C GLN A 155 21.72 3.64 -4.69
N GLN A 156 21.92 3.93 -3.40
CA GLN A 156 22.04 2.93 -2.35
C GLN A 156 20.78 2.07 -2.22
N ALA A 157 19.58 2.67 -2.22
CA ALA A 157 18.34 1.89 -2.19
C ALA A 157 18.12 1.11 -3.50
N THR A 158 18.58 1.63 -4.64
CA THR A 158 18.54 0.90 -5.91
C THR A 158 19.47 -0.30 -5.92
N LYS A 159 20.63 -0.21 -5.27
CA LYS A 159 21.56 -1.33 -5.08
C LYS A 159 20.89 -2.45 -4.29
N ILE A 160 20.24 -2.12 -3.17
CA ILE A 160 19.44 -3.09 -2.38
C ILE A 160 18.40 -3.79 -3.26
N LEU A 161 17.68 -3.05 -4.12
CA LEU A 161 16.69 -3.66 -5.03
C LEU A 161 17.34 -4.66 -5.98
N LYS A 162 18.49 -4.31 -6.56
CA LYS A 162 19.24 -5.17 -7.50
C LYS A 162 19.74 -6.44 -6.82
N ASP A 163 20.30 -6.32 -5.63
CA ASP A 163 20.84 -7.44 -4.87
C ASP A 163 19.72 -8.44 -4.49
N MET A 164 18.49 -7.94 -4.30
CA MET A 164 17.31 -8.78 -4.02
C MET A 164 16.62 -9.36 -5.27
N GLU A 165 16.99 -8.99 -6.51
CA GLU A 165 16.23 -9.37 -7.71
C GLU A 165 16.06 -10.89 -7.86
N MET A 166 17.10 -11.67 -7.53
CA MET A 166 17.07 -13.13 -7.58
C MET A 166 16.07 -13.69 -6.56
N LEU A 167 16.18 -13.26 -5.30
CA LEU A 167 15.28 -13.66 -4.21
C LEU A 167 13.82 -13.30 -4.51
N ILE A 168 13.58 -12.13 -5.11
CA ILE A 168 12.23 -11.69 -5.53
C ILE A 168 11.69 -12.61 -6.62
N SER A 169 12.53 -12.97 -7.59
CA SER A 169 12.14 -13.86 -8.69
C SER A 169 11.81 -15.26 -8.18
N GLU A 170 12.58 -15.78 -7.24
CA GLU A 170 12.33 -17.08 -6.60
C GLU A 170 11.04 -17.04 -5.77
N GLU A 171 10.86 -16.00 -4.95
CA GLU A 171 9.70 -15.87 -4.08
C GLU A 171 8.40 -15.80 -4.88
N ILE A 172 8.37 -15.02 -5.97
CA ILE A 172 7.17 -14.94 -6.82
C ILE A 172 6.93 -16.23 -7.61
N ALA A 173 8.00 -16.91 -8.04
CA ALA A 173 7.89 -18.18 -8.76
C ALA A 173 7.38 -19.30 -7.84
N ASN A 174 7.88 -19.37 -6.61
CA ASN A 174 7.46 -20.35 -5.61
C ASN A 174 5.97 -20.19 -5.27
N ARG A 175 5.51 -18.95 -5.07
CA ARG A 175 4.09 -18.63 -4.82
C ARG A 175 3.17 -18.87 -6.02
N ASN A 176 3.73 -19.00 -7.23
CA ASN A 176 3.00 -19.15 -8.48
C ASN A 176 3.60 -20.29 -9.31
N SER A 177 3.61 -21.50 -8.75
CA SER A 177 4.21 -22.71 -9.36
C SER A 177 3.70 -23.01 -10.78
N ASN A 178 2.47 -22.60 -11.11
CA ASN A 178 1.85 -22.78 -12.42
C ASN A 178 2.34 -21.78 -13.50
N TYR A 179 3.35 -20.97 -13.21
CA TYR A 179 3.88 -19.95 -14.13
C TYR A 179 5.41 -20.08 -14.29
N TYR A 180 5.91 -19.69 -15.47
CA TYR A 180 7.33 -19.49 -15.75
C TYR A 180 7.66 -18.00 -15.72
N PHE A 181 8.60 -17.60 -14.88
CA PHE A 181 9.01 -16.20 -14.74
C PHE A 181 10.21 -15.88 -15.64
N SER A 182 10.08 -14.78 -16.38
CA SER A 182 11.16 -14.20 -17.17
C SER A 182 12.05 -13.30 -16.34
N ARG A 183 13.27 -13.03 -16.82
CA ARG A 183 14.20 -12.08 -16.20
C ARG A 183 13.54 -10.71 -16.01
N PRO A 184 13.82 -10.00 -14.89
CA PRO A 184 13.23 -8.71 -14.62
C PRO A 184 13.57 -7.70 -15.71
N LYS A 185 12.56 -6.93 -16.13
CA LYS A 185 12.71 -5.88 -17.15
C LYS A 185 12.42 -4.52 -16.57
N ARG A 186 13.38 -3.59 -16.69
CA ARG A 186 13.17 -2.19 -16.32
C ARG A 186 12.31 -1.50 -17.37
N LYS A 187 11.25 -0.82 -16.92
CA LYS A 187 10.43 0.08 -17.74
C LYS A 187 10.25 1.43 -17.04
N GLY A 188 11.10 2.39 -17.41
CA GLY A 188 11.11 3.72 -16.80
C GLY A 188 11.40 3.65 -15.30
N LYS A 189 10.40 4.00 -14.48
CA LYS A 189 10.47 4.05 -13.01
C LYS A 189 10.04 2.74 -12.32
N TRP A 190 9.77 1.68 -13.09
CA TRP A 190 9.26 0.40 -12.60
C TRP A 190 10.14 -0.76 -13.05
N LEU A 191 10.31 -1.74 -12.18
CA LEU A 191 10.90 -3.04 -12.47
C LEU A 191 9.77 -4.05 -12.60
N HIS A 192 9.74 -4.79 -13.72
CA HIS A 192 8.68 -5.73 -14.05
C HIS A 192 9.20 -7.16 -13.98
N PHE A 193 8.48 -8.03 -13.26
CA PHE A 193 8.64 -9.48 -13.30
C PHE A 193 7.38 -10.05 -13.98
N ILE A 194 7.57 -10.81 -15.04
CA ILE A 194 6.47 -11.33 -15.86
C ILE A 194 6.53 -12.85 -15.85
N GLY A 195 5.46 -13.45 -15.34
CA GLY A 195 5.20 -14.89 -15.36
C GLY A 195 4.18 -15.24 -16.44
N THR A 196 4.45 -16.25 -17.26
CA THR A 196 3.49 -16.83 -18.23
C THR A 196 3.07 -18.21 -17.78
N LYS A 197 1.79 -18.55 -17.92
CA LYS A 197 1.26 -19.86 -17.49
C LYS A 197 2.02 -21.01 -18.16
N ARG A 198 2.34 -22.06 -17.40
CA ARG A 198 2.88 -23.31 -17.96
C ARG A 198 1.78 -23.92 -18.84
N LYS A 199 2.15 -24.27 -20.08
CA LYS A 199 1.25 -25.02 -20.97
C LYS A 199 1.20 -26.47 -20.53
#